data_AF-A0A4U9VLH8-F1
#
_entry.id   AF-A0A4U9VLH8-F1
#
_cell.length_a   1.000
_cell.length_b   1.000
_cell.length_c   1.000
_cell.angle_alpha   90.00
_cell.angle_beta   90.00
_cell.angle_gamma   90.00
#
_symmetry.space_group_name_H-M   'P 1'
#
loop_
_entity.id
_entity.type
_entity.pdbx_description
1 polymer ?
#
loop_
_entity_poly.entity_id
_entity_poly.type
_entity_poly.pdbx_seq_one_letter_code
_entity_poly.pdbx_strand_id
1 'polypeptide(L)'
;MKIGDNIREIREKEKKLSKENVAKALGITPKAYSNIENNIADVSVSRLYELADIFGVAPEYILNYQEKSSFTNHFNNYEGNQGVNIMYQGCSNDQIKNIEEQIRKSKQEASRLQAKTRNN
;
A
#
# COMPACT_ATOMS: atom_id res chain seq x y z
N MET A 1 19.03 7.67 -5.86
CA MET A 1 18.00 6.81 -6.46
C MET A 1 17.57 7.42 -7.77
N LYS A 2 17.36 6.59 -8.79
CA LYS A 2 16.78 7.04 -10.05
C LYS A 2 15.29 6.70 -10.07
N ILE A 3 14.53 7.35 -10.94
CA ILE A 3 13.06 7.24 -10.99
C ILE A 3 12.56 5.81 -11.23
N GLY A 4 13.32 5.00 -12.00
CA GLY A 4 13.00 3.60 -12.25
C GLY A 4 13.04 2.74 -10.98
N ASP A 5 13.94 3.06 -10.05
CA ASP A 5 14.02 2.38 -8.75
C ASP A 5 12.74 2.66 -7.95
N ASN A 6 12.30 3.92 -7.89
CA ASN A 6 11.07 4.32 -7.20
C ASN A 6 9.84 3.62 -7.78
N ILE A 7 9.72 3.57 -9.11
CA ILE A 7 8.62 2.89 -9.81
C ILE A 7 8.57 1.40 -9.43
N ARG A 8 9.74 0.74 -9.42
CA ARG A 8 9.84 -0.67 -9.04
C ARG A 8 9.43 -0.89 -7.59
N GLU A 9 9.92 -0.07 -6.67
CA GLU A 9 9.64 -0.18 -5.23
C GLU A 9 8.15 0.01 -4.94
N ILE A 10 7.53 1.03 -5.53
CA ILE A 10 6.08 1.26 -5.41
C ILE A 10 5.30 0.07 -5.96
N ARG A 11 5.69 -0.44 -7.14
CA ARG A 11 5.02 -1.59 -7.77
C ARG A 11 5.12 -2.84 -6.90
N GLU A 12 6.30 -3.19 -6.40
CA GLU A 12 6.56 -4.44 -5.68
C GLU A 12 6.07 -4.38 -4.23
N LYS A 13 6.41 -3.33 -3.49
CA LYS A 13 6.18 -3.27 -2.04
C LYS A 13 4.80 -2.74 -1.67
N GLU A 14 4.33 -1.69 -2.34
CA GLU A 14 3.06 -1.06 -1.98
C GLU A 14 1.88 -1.64 -2.77
N LYS A 15 2.02 -1.75 -4.09
CA LYS A 15 0.90 -2.14 -4.97
C LYS A 15 0.82 -3.64 -5.21
N LYS A 16 1.93 -4.38 -5.03
CA LYS A 16 2.05 -5.83 -5.27
C LYS A 16 1.58 -6.25 -6.68
N LEU A 17 1.90 -5.42 -7.67
CA LEU A 17 1.54 -5.65 -9.07
C LEU A 17 2.69 -6.35 -9.83
N SER A 18 2.34 -7.20 -10.80
CA SER A 18 3.34 -7.78 -11.71
C SER A 18 3.77 -6.77 -12.78
N LYS A 19 4.94 -6.99 -13.38
CA LYS A 19 5.45 -6.14 -14.47
C LYS A 19 4.54 -6.21 -15.69
N GLU A 20 3.98 -7.38 -15.96
CA GLU A 20 3.08 -7.66 -17.07
C GLU A 20 1.78 -6.86 -16.94
N ASN A 21 1.24 -6.75 -15.72
CA ASN A 21 0.01 -6.01 -15.47
C ASN A 21 0.21 -4.50 -15.73
N VAL A 22 1.30 -3.94 -15.23
CA VAL A 22 1.61 -2.50 -15.43
C VAL A 22 1.95 -2.22 -16.88
N ALA A 23 2.75 -3.07 -17.52
CA ALA A 23 3.07 -2.95 -18.95
C ALA A 23 1.81 -2.98 -19.83
N LYS A 24 0.88 -3.90 -19.54
CA LYS A 24 -0.41 -3.99 -20.24
C LYS A 24 -1.24 -2.72 -20.05
N ALA A 25 -1.31 -2.18 -18.83
CA ALA A 25 -2.03 -0.94 -18.54
C ALA A 25 -1.43 0.29 -19.25
N LEU A 26 -0.10 0.33 -19.40
CA LEU A 26 0.62 1.37 -20.16
C LEU A 26 0.58 1.16 -21.68
N GLY A 27 0.06 0.02 -22.16
CA GLY A 27 0.06 -0.32 -23.58
C GLY A 27 1.47 -0.56 -24.16
N ILE A 28 2.42 -1.00 -23.34
CA ILE A 28 3.80 -1.28 -23.76
C ILE A 28 4.19 -2.75 -23.52
N THR A 29 5.34 -3.16 -24.06
CA THR A 29 5.84 -4.52 -23.82
C THR A 29 6.39 -4.65 -22.39
N PRO A 30 6.33 -5.85 -21.77
CA PRO A 30 6.95 -6.10 -20.46
C PRO A 30 8.46 -5.78 -20.46
N LYS A 31 9.14 -5.97 -21.60
CA LYS A 31 10.55 -5.62 -21.76
C LYS A 31 10.76 -4.10 -21.71
N ALA A 32 9.92 -3.32 -22.39
CA ALA A 32 9.99 -1.86 -22.34
C ALA A 32 9.74 -1.33 -20.92
N TYR A 33 8.75 -1.89 -20.22
CA TYR A 33 8.50 -1.56 -18.82
C TYR A 33 9.68 -1.94 -17.90
N SER A 34 10.27 -3.12 -18.11
CA SER A 34 11.47 -3.54 -17.39
C SER A 34 12.65 -2.59 -17.63
N ASN A 35 12.81 -2.04 -18.84
CA ASN A 35 13.85 -1.06 -19.12
C ASN A 35 13.63 0.27 -18.36
N ILE A 36 12.37 0.67 -18.15
CA ILE A 36 12.02 1.82 -17.30
C ILE A 36 12.46 1.57 -15.86
N GLU A 37 12.07 0.43 -15.28
CA GLU A 37 12.42 0.09 -13.89
C GLU A 37 13.93 -0.05 -13.66
N ASN A 38 14.67 -0.52 -14.68
CA ASN A 38 16.11 -0.67 -14.61
C ASN A 38 16.88 0.61 -14.99
N ASN A 39 16.19 1.74 -15.19
CA ASN A 39 16.78 3.02 -15.58
C ASN A 39 17.59 2.96 -16.88
N ILE A 40 17.21 2.08 -17.80
CA ILE A 40 17.77 1.97 -19.16
C ILE A 40 17.04 2.97 -20.08
N ALA A 41 15.75 3.17 -19.85
CA ALA A 41 14.93 4.12 -20.58
C ALA A 41 14.40 5.20 -19.62
N ASP A 42 14.51 6.46 -20.03
CA ASP A 42 13.94 7.58 -19.28
C ASP A 42 12.40 7.59 -19.40
N VAL A 43 11.75 8.04 -18.33
CA VAL A 43 10.30 8.24 -18.27
C VAL A 43 9.98 9.65 -18.71
N SER A 44 9.15 9.78 -19.74
CA SER A 44 8.58 11.08 -20.11
C SER A 44 7.57 11.55 -19.06
N VAL A 45 7.32 12.86 -19.01
CA VAL A 45 6.32 13.44 -18.10
C VAL A 45 4.95 12.79 -18.30
N SER A 46 4.51 12.59 -19.55
CA SER A 46 3.24 11.91 -19.83
C SER A 46 3.18 10.49 -19.26
N ARG A 47 4.28 9.72 -19.38
CA ARG A 47 4.36 8.37 -18.83
C ARG A 47 4.36 8.35 -17.31
N LEU A 48 4.92 9.37 -16.67
CA LEU A 48 4.87 9.53 -15.23
C LEU A 48 3.43 9.70 -14.74
N TYR A 49 2.61 10.50 -15.42
CA TYR A 49 1.19 10.65 -15.08
C TYR A 49 0.42 9.35 -15.29
N GLU A 50 0.62 8.65 -16.41
CA GLU A 50 -0.02 7.34 -16.64
C GLU A 50 0.34 6.32 -15.54
N LEU A 51 1.62 6.29 -15.12
CA LEU A 51 2.08 5.46 -14.01
C LEU A 51 1.45 5.85 -12.68
N ALA A 52 1.34 7.15 -12.40
CA ALA A 52 0.71 7.68 -11.21
C ALA A 52 -0.77 7.26 -11.12
N ASP A 53 -1.50 7.32 -12.24
CA ASP A 53 -2.88 6.85 -12.34
C ASP A 53 -3.00 5.34 -12.10
N ILE A 54 -2.11 4.53 -12.71
CA ILE A 54 -2.09 3.07 -12.51
C ILE A 54 -1.81 2.72 -11.04
N PHE A 55 -0.91 3.45 -10.40
CA PHE A 55 -0.58 3.24 -8.99
C PHE A 55 -1.58 3.89 -8.04
N GLY A 56 -2.44 4.80 -8.51
CA GLY A 56 -3.36 5.56 -7.66
C GLY A 56 -2.62 6.44 -6.65
N VAL A 57 -1.57 7.11 -7.10
CA VAL A 57 -0.74 8.05 -6.29
C VAL A 57 -0.52 9.33 -7.08
N ALA A 58 0.00 10.38 -6.44
CA ALA A 58 0.40 11.59 -7.14
C ALA A 58 1.74 11.37 -7.89
N PRO A 59 1.97 12.00 -9.07
CA PRO A 59 3.26 11.93 -9.76
C PRO A 59 4.45 12.32 -8.87
N GLU A 60 4.27 13.33 -8.02
CA GLU A 60 5.25 13.82 -7.06
C GLU A 60 5.64 12.75 -6.03
N TYR A 61 4.72 11.84 -5.72
CA TYR A 61 4.99 10.72 -4.83
C TYR A 61 5.96 9.72 -5.46
N ILE A 62 5.86 9.47 -6.77
CA ILE A 62 6.82 8.62 -7.50
C ILE A 62 8.19 9.29 -7.54
N LEU A 63 8.24 10.60 -7.77
CA LEU A 63 9.49 11.36 -7.84
C LEU A 63 10.21 11.40 -6.49
N ASN A 64 9.46 11.64 -5.42
CA ASN A 64 9.98 11.79 -4.06
C ASN A 64 9.80 10.52 -3.22
N TYR A 65 9.66 9.37 -3.86
CA TYR A 65 9.46 8.13 -3.13
C TYR A 65 10.60 7.92 -2.15
N GLN A 66 10.25 7.76 -0.89
CA GLN A 66 11.15 7.37 0.19
C GLN A 66 10.61 6.06 0.73
N GLU A 67 11.46 5.03 0.77
CA GLU A 67 11.10 3.79 1.42
C GLU A 67 10.70 4.10 2.86
N LYS A 68 9.50 3.65 3.27
CA LYS A 68 9.08 3.77 4.67
C LYS A 68 10.12 3.07 5.53
N SER A 69 10.86 3.85 6.30
CA SER A 69 11.81 3.32 7.27
C SER A 69 11.03 2.41 8.22
N SER A 70 11.34 1.12 8.18
CA SER A 70 10.81 0.19 9.17
C SER A 70 11.58 0.43 10.46
N PHE A 71 10.97 1.14 11.40
CA PHE A 71 11.53 1.31 12.73
C PHE A 71 11.36 0.00 13.51
N THR A 72 12.41 -0.81 13.57
CA THR A 72 12.44 -1.97 14.46
C THR A 72 12.87 -1.51 15.83
N ASN A 73 11.94 -1.44 16.78
CA ASN A 73 12.27 -1.21 18.17
C ASN A 73 12.93 -2.48 18.74
N HIS A 74 14.22 -2.41 19.03
CA HIS A 74 14.91 -3.46 19.78
C HIS A 74 14.74 -3.21 21.28
N PHE A 75 13.97 -4.07 21.95
CA PHE A 75 13.84 -4.03 23.40
C PHE A 75 14.90 -4.93 24.02
N ASN A 76 15.92 -4.34 24.63
CA ASN A 76 16.91 -5.08 25.42
C ASN A 76 16.36 -5.27 26.83
N ASN A 77 15.98 -6.50 27.18
CA ASN A 77 15.63 -6.83 28.56
C ASN A 77 16.89 -7.39 29.26
N TYR A 78 17.41 -6.66 30.24
CA TYR A 78 18.50 -7.16 31.07
C TYR A 78 17.99 -8.29 31.98
N GLU A 79 18.84 -9.30 32.24
CA GLU A 79 18.52 -10.37 33.18
C GLU A 79 18.17 -9.77 34.56
N GLY A 80 16.99 -10.12 35.07
CA GLY A 80 16.45 -9.63 36.35
C GLY A 80 15.25 -8.68 36.25
N ASN A 81 14.94 -8.16 35.05
CA ASN A 81 13.76 -7.31 34.88
C ASN A 81 12.48 -8.15 34.70
N GLN A 82 11.59 -8.09 35.69
CA GLN A 82 10.27 -8.76 35.71
C GLN A 82 9.17 -7.93 35.04
N GLY A 83 9.52 -6.82 34.38
CA GLY A 83 8.56 -5.98 33.67
C GLY A 83 7.93 -6.70 32.48
N VAL A 84 6.60 -6.64 32.36
CA VAL A 84 5.87 -7.14 31.19
C VAL A 84 6.07 -6.15 30.04
N ASN A 85 6.67 -6.59 28.93
CA ASN A 85 6.74 -5.79 27.72
C ASN A 85 5.37 -5.85 27.00
N ILE A 86 4.57 -4.78 27.11
CA ILE A 86 3.32 -4.65 26.38
C ILE A 86 3.65 -4.16 24.95
N MET A 87 3.93 -5.10 24.04
CA MET A 87 4.13 -4.81 22.63
C MET A 87 2.80 -4.49 21.94
N TYR A 88 2.31 -3.25 22.10
CA TYR A 88 1.18 -2.76 21.28
C TYR A 88 1.72 -1.82 20.18
N GLN A 89 2.23 -2.39 19.09
CA GLN A 89 2.62 -1.62 17.90
C GLN A 89 1.50 -1.68 16.85
N GLY A 90 0.51 -0.80 17.02
CA GLY A 90 -0.58 -0.64 16.07
C GLY A 90 -1.52 -1.84 15.97
N CYS A 91 -2.44 -1.80 14.99
CA CYS A 91 -3.30 -2.92 14.64
C CYS A 91 -2.68 -3.64 13.43
N SER A 92 -2.60 -4.97 13.47
CA SER A 92 -2.22 -5.76 12.29
C SER A 92 -3.25 -5.58 11.16
N ASN A 93 -2.83 -5.77 9.91
CA ASN A 93 -3.75 -5.69 8.76
C ASN A 93 -4.96 -6.63 8.90
N ASP A 94 -4.78 -7.79 9.55
CA ASP A 94 -5.87 -8.74 9.78
C ASP A 94 -6.82 -8.25 10.89
N GLN A 95 -6.30 -7.56 11.91
CA GLN A 95 -7.12 -6.89 12.92
C GLN A 95 -7.94 -5.76 12.30
N ILE A 96 -7.35 -4.97 11.40
CA ILE A 96 -8.04 -3.89 10.67
C ILE A 96 -9.17 -4.49 9.82
N LYS A 97 -8.90 -5.51 9.01
CA LYS A 97 -9.92 -6.19 8.19
C LYS A 97 -11.08 -6.74 9.03
N ASN A 98 -10.78 -7.35 10.18
CA ASN A 98 -11.81 -7.89 11.07
C ASN A 98 -12.70 -6.76 11.64
N ILE A 99 -12.09 -5.64 12.05
CA ILE A 99 -12.83 -4.47 12.54
C ILE A 99 -13.70 -3.88 11.43
N GLU A 100 -13.17 -3.71 10.22
CA GLU A 100 -13.93 -3.24 9.06
C GLU A 100 -15.15 -4.12 8.78
N GLU A 101 -14.99 -5.44 8.85
CA GLU A 101 -16.08 -6.38 8.65
C GLU A 101 -17.15 -6.30 9.76
N GLN A 102 -16.72 -6.14 11.01
CA GLN A 102 -17.65 -5.94 12.13
C GLN A 102 -18.45 -4.65 11.97
N ILE A 103 -17.79 -3.55 11.60
CA ILE A 103 -18.47 -2.27 11.30
C ILE A 103 -19.47 -2.44 10.17
N ARG A 104 -19.12 -3.18 9.12
CA ARG A 104 -20.02 -3.46 7.99
C ARG A 104 -21.27 -4.21 8.45
N LYS A 105 -21.11 -5.26 9.25
CA LYS A 105 -22.23 -6.05 9.79
C LYS A 105 -23.14 -5.19 10.67
N SER A 106 -22.55 -4.41 11.58
CA SER A 106 -23.29 -3.51 12.47
C SER A 106 -24.09 -2.46 11.69
N LYS A 107 -23.51 -1.84 10.66
CA LYS A 107 -24.22 -0.89 9.78
C LYS A 107 -25.41 -1.52 9.07
N GLN A 108 -25.26 -2.75 8.57
CA GLN A 108 -26.36 -3.47 7.91
C GLN A 108 -27.50 -3.77 8.89
N GLU A 109 -27.18 -4.18 10.10
CA GLU A 109 -28.18 -4.46 11.13
C GLU A 109 -28.91 -3.20 11.60
N ALA A 110 -28.18 -2.10 11.82
CA ALA A 110 -28.78 -0.81 12.16
C ALA A 110 -29.76 -0.34 11.08
N SER A 111 -29.40 -0.48 9.79
CA SER A 111 -30.29 -0.15 8.68
C SER A 111 -31.55 -1.03 8.66
N ARG A 112 -31.42 -2.34 8.91
CA ARG A 112 -32.57 -3.27 9.00
C ARG A 112 -33.49 -2.92 10.16
N LEU A 113 -32.95 -2.56 11.32
CA LEU A 113 -33.73 -2.16 12.49
C LEU A 113 -34.48 -0.84 12.23
N GLN A 114 -33.80 0.14 11.63
CA GLN A 114 -34.44 1.40 11.22
C GLN A 114 -35.59 1.19 10.22
N ALA A 115 -35.44 0.26 9.27
CA ALA A 115 -36.51 -0.08 8.34
C ALA A 115 -37.72 -0.72 9.05
N LYS A 116 -37.49 -1.54 10.08
CA LYS A 116 -38.56 -2.15 10.88
C LYS A 116 -39.31 -1.13 11.73
N THR A 117 -38.62 -0.17 12.35
CA THR A 117 -39.26 0.89 13.14
C THR A 117 -40.02 1.92 12.30
N ARG A 118 -39.72 2.03 11.00
CA ARG A 118 -40.43 2.93 10.06
C ARG A 118 -41.72 2.35 9.49
N ASN A 119 -41.88 1.03 9.57
CA ASN A 119 -43.03 0.28 9.03
C ASN A 119 -44.02 -0.16 10.11
N ASN A 120 -43.87 0.33 11.35
CA ASN A 120 -44.71 0.09 12.51
C ASN A 120 -45.21 1.44 13.02
#